data_AF-A0A4R4LAV5-F1
#
_entry.id   AF-A0A4R4LAV5-F1
#
_cell.length_a   1.000
_cell.length_b   1.000
_cell.length_c   1.000
_cell.angle_alpha   90.00
_cell.angle_beta   90.00
_cell.angle_gamma   90.00
#
_symmetry.space_group_name_H-M   'P 1'
#
loop_
_entity.id
_entity.type
_entity.pdbx_description
1 polymer ?
#
loop_
_entity_poly.entity_id
_entity_poly.type
_entity_poly.pdbx_seq_one_letter_code
_entity_poly.pdbx_strand_id
1 'polypeptide(L)'
;MRMPAGLLLLHRALLTGRLLRPAELAQLRTVVPRDPAHPEKGSYGLGIWTRPLACGPVWGHDGLGFGYSTISLHSAVGARQVTVAANMSFYNPPGAPDPIADAIDAVVQEGLCPGRPDRSTGRHSWVTAPGFTLP
;
A
#
# COMPACT_ATOMS: atom_id res chain seq x y z
N MET A 1 -7.88 -16.58 11.94
CA MET A 1 -7.05 -15.74 11.03
C MET A 1 -7.54 -15.94 9.61
N ARG A 2 -8.13 -14.94 8.96
CA ARG A 2 -8.61 -15.05 7.57
C ARG A 2 -7.44 -14.68 6.65
N MET A 3 -7.08 -15.56 5.72
CA MET A 3 -5.83 -15.48 4.95
C MET A 3 -5.75 -14.22 4.06
N PRO A 4 -4.55 -13.70 3.75
CA PRO A 4 -4.35 -12.55 2.86
C PRO A 4 -5.09 -12.67 1.51
N ALA A 5 -5.19 -13.89 0.97
CA ALA A 5 -5.93 -14.18 -0.26
C ALA A 5 -7.43 -13.80 -0.19
N GLY A 6 -8.06 -13.89 0.99
CA GLY A 6 -9.46 -13.47 1.15
C GLY A 6 -9.64 -11.96 1.01
N LEU A 7 -8.65 -11.18 1.44
CA LEU A 7 -8.67 -9.71 1.34
C LEU A 7 -8.51 -9.25 -0.10
N LEU A 8 -7.67 -9.95 -0.88
CA LEU A 8 -7.51 -9.74 -2.31
C LEU A 8 -8.83 -9.95 -3.07
N LEU A 9 -9.53 -11.05 -2.78
CA LEU A 9 -10.80 -11.38 -3.43
C LEU A 9 -11.91 -10.37 -3.10
N LEU A 10 -12.02 -9.97 -1.84
CA LEU A 10 -13.01 -8.98 -1.39
C LEU A 10 -12.83 -7.65 -2.17
N HIS A 11 -11.63 -7.09 -2.13
CA HIS A 11 -11.36 -5.81 -2.78
C HIS A 11 -11.45 -5.91 -4.30
N ARG A 12 -11.05 -7.04 -4.91
CA ARG A 12 -11.27 -7.27 -6.34
C ARG A 12 -12.75 -7.19 -6.68
N ALA A 13 -13.59 -7.93 -5.96
CA ALA A 13 -15.03 -7.98 -6.22
C ALA A 13 -15.70 -6.61 -5.97
N LEU A 14 -15.23 -5.87 -4.96
CA LEU A 14 -15.71 -4.52 -4.64
C LEU A 14 -15.39 -3.55 -5.79
N LEU A 15 -14.13 -3.45 -6.18
CA LEU A 15 -13.65 -2.48 -7.18
C LEU A 15 -14.10 -2.82 -8.60
N THR A 16 -14.40 -4.08 -8.89
CA THR A 16 -14.93 -4.52 -10.20
C THR A 16 -16.47 -4.50 -10.26
N GLY A 17 -17.16 -4.03 -9.21
CA GLY A 17 -18.62 -3.91 -9.20
C GLY A 17 -19.38 -5.24 -9.11
N ARG A 18 -18.71 -6.31 -8.65
CA ARG A 18 -19.36 -7.62 -8.42
C ARG A 18 -20.13 -7.70 -7.11
N LEU A 19 -19.85 -6.78 -6.18
CA LEU A 19 -20.48 -6.71 -4.85
C LEU A 19 -21.52 -5.58 -4.72
N LEU A 20 -21.34 -4.47 -5.45
CA LEU A 20 -22.17 -3.26 -5.34
C LEU A 20 -22.83 -2.94 -6.68
N ARG A 21 -24.03 -2.35 -6.64
CA ARG A 21 -24.67 -1.80 -7.85
C ARG A 21 -23.84 -0.61 -8.37
N PRO A 22 -23.92 -0.26 -9.67
CA PRO A 22 -23.10 0.81 -10.25
C PRO A 22 -23.19 2.15 -9.51
N ALA A 23 -24.38 2.52 -9.03
CA ALA A 23 -24.58 3.76 -8.27
C ALA A 23 -23.85 3.73 -6.91
N GLU A 24 -23.87 2.60 -6.21
CA GLU A 24 -23.18 2.43 -4.92
C GLU A 24 -21.66 2.38 -5.11
N LEU A 25 -21.18 1.76 -6.19
CA LEU A 25 -19.76 1.78 -6.55
C LEU A 25 -19.29 3.20 -6.89
N ALA A 26 -20.13 4.00 -7.56
CA ALA A 26 -19.83 5.40 -7.83
C ALA A 26 -19.70 6.18 -6.51
N GLN A 27 -20.62 5.97 -5.56
CA GLN A 27 -20.54 6.59 -4.23
C GLN A 27 -19.30 6.17 -3.45
N LEU A 28 -18.91 4.89 -3.51
CA LEU A 28 -17.68 4.38 -2.90
C LEU A 28 -16.42 5.07 -3.44
N ARG A 29 -16.42 5.43 -4.73
CA ARG A 29 -15.32 6.11 -5.44
C ARG A 29 -15.39 7.64 -5.35
N THR A 30 -16.47 8.20 -4.83
CA THR A 30 -16.53 9.62 -4.48
C THR A 30 -15.68 9.83 -3.24
N VAL A 31 -14.53 10.48 -3.42
CA VAL A 31 -13.53 10.69 -2.36
C VAL A 31 -13.39 12.16 -2.02
N VAL A 32 -13.02 12.43 -0.78
CA VAL A 32 -12.63 13.76 -0.30
C VAL A 32 -11.17 13.77 0.12
N PRO A 33 -10.42 14.87 -0.06
CA PRO A 33 -9.05 14.96 0.45
C PRO A 33 -8.97 14.63 1.94
N ARG A 34 -7.99 13.81 2.33
CA ARG A 34 -7.74 13.54 3.77
C ARG A 34 -7.21 14.78 4.49
N ASP A 35 -6.41 15.56 3.78
CA ASP A 35 -5.89 16.84 4.21
C ASP A 35 -6.19 17.87 3.11
N PRO A 36 -7.09 18.85 3.35
CA PRO A 36 -7.40 19.89 2.38
C PRO A 36 -6.20 20.77 1.99
N ALA A 37 -5.20 20.90 2.86
CA ALA A 37 -3.98 21.65 2.58
C ALA A 37 -2.99 20.85 1.72
N HIS A 38 -3.12 19.52 1.69
CA HIS A 38 -2.26 18.60 0.96
C HIS A 38 -3.07 17.52 0.21
N PRO A 39 -3.93 17.92 -0.74
CA PRO A 39 -4.84 16.99 -1.43
C PRO A 39 -4.09 15.90 -2.22
N GLU A 40 -2.83 16.14 -2.60
CA GLU A 40 -1.96 15.18 -3.27
C GLU A 40 -1.57 13.97 -2.39
N LYS A 41 -1.68 14.08 -1.06
CA LYS A 41 -1.37 12.97 -0.13
C LYS A 41 -2.44 11.87 -0.14
N GLY A 42 -3.52 12.07 -0.87
CA GLY A 42 -4.57 11.08 -1.05
C GLY A 42 -5.90 11.50 -0.45
N SER A 43 -6.91 10.69 -0.74
CA SER A 43 -8.31 10.99 -0.47
C SER A 43 -8.99 9.78 0.15
N TYR A 44 -10.11 10.00 0.83
CA TYR A 44 -10.87 8.98 1.54
C TYR A 44 -12.33 9.02 1.08
N GLY A 45 -12.89 7.84 0.80
CA GLY A 45 -14.29 7.66 0.41
C GLY A 45 -15.06 6.87 1.45
N LEU A 46 -16.03 6.08 1.02
CA LEU A 46 -16.82 5.25 1.92
C LEU A 46 -16.06 3.96 2.30
N GLY A 47 -15.18 4.06 3.31
CA GLY A 47 -14.46 2.91 3.88
C GLY A 47 -13.28 2.41 3.04
N ILE A 48 -12.86 3.18 2.04
CA ILE A 48 -11.64 2.96 1.27
C ILE A 48 -10.92 4.30 1.08
N TRP A 49 -9.60 4.24 0.97
CA TRP A 49 -8.78 5.38 0.62
C TRP A 49 -8.09 5.18 -0.72
N THR A 50 -7.69 6.31 -1.30
CA THR A 50 -6.89 6.36 -2.51
C THR A 50 -5.66 7.22 -2.30
N ARG A 51 -4.54 6.81 -2.88
CA ARG A 51 -3.33 7.63 -2.97
C ARG A 51 -2.78 7.57 -4.39
N PRO A 52 -2.20 8.68 -4.91
CA PRO A 52 -1.53 8.63 -6.20
C PRO A 52 -0.28 7.78 -6.10
N LEU A 53 -0.08 6.87 -7.06
CA LEU A 53 1.23 6.34 -7.42
C LEU A 53 1.63 6.86 -8.79
N ALA A 54 2.91 6.72 -9.12
CA ALA A 54 3.42 7.13 -10.43
C ALA A 54 2.74 6.43 -11.62
N CYS A 55 2.21 5.22 -11.43
CA CYS A 55 1.49 4.48 -12.47
C CYS A 55 -0.04 4.66 -12.42
N GLY A 56 -0.56 5.53 -11.55
CA GLY A 56 -1.98 5.78 -11.36
C GLY A 56 -2.43 5.66 -9.90
N PRO A 57 -3.69 6.01 -9.59
CA PRO A 57 -4.22 5.92 -8.23
C PRO A 57 -4.42 4.47 -7.82
N VAL A 58 -4.09 4.18 -6.56
CA VAL A 58 -4.36 2.89 -5.92
C VAL A 58 -5.45 3.05 -4.89
N TRP A 59 -6.22 1.99 -4.70
CA TRP A 59 -7.40 1.95 -3.86
C TRP A 59 -7.28 0.81 -2.85
N GLY A 60 -7.75 1.04 -1.63
CA GLY A 60 -7.80 -0.01 -0.64
C GLY A 60 -7.95 0.54 0.76
N HIS A 61 -7.45 -0.24 1.73
CA HIS A 61 -7.52 0.11 3.13
C HIS A 61 -6.40 -0.59 3.92
N ASP A 62 -6.05 -0.02 5.07
CA ASP A 62 -5.12 -0.60 6.04
C ASP A 62 -5.83 -0.96 7.36
N GLY A 63 -5.21 -1.82 8.15
CA GLY A 63 -5.68 -2.22 9.46
C GLY A 63 -4.52 -2.19 10.42
N LEU A 64 -4.70 -1.52 11.55
CA LEU A 64 -3.66 -1.40 12.56
C LEU A 64 -4.24 -1.79 13.92
N GLY A 65 -3.55 -2.69 14.61
CA GLY A 65 -3.82 -3.07 16.00
C GLY A 65 -2.49 -3.32 16.71
N PHE A 66 -2.48 -3.42 18.03
CA PHE A 66 -1.24 -3.72 18.76
C PHE A 66 -0.67 -5.09 18.35
N GLY A 67 0.57 -5.10 17.86
CA GLY A 67 1.24 -6.30 17.36
C GLY A 67 0.76 -6.78 15.99
N TYR A 68 -0.12 -6.06 15.28
CA TYR A 68 -0.60 -6.43 13.96
C TYR A 68 -0.79 -5.23 13.04
N SER A 69 -0.36 -5.36 11.79
CA SER A 69 -0.70 -4.43 10.73
C SER A 69 -1.10 -5.18 9.47
N THR A 70 -1.96 -4.57 8.67
CA THR A 70 -2.36 -5.09 7.37
C THR A 70 -2.54 -3.93 6.43
N ILE A 71 -2.11 -4.07 5.18
CA ILE A 71 -2.41 -3.12 4.11
C ILE A 71 -2.82 -3.91 2.89
N SER A 72 -3.92 -3.51 2.23
CA SER A 72 -4.39 -4.11 1.00
C SER A 72 -4.67 -3.05 -0.02
N LEU A 73 -3.93 -3.08 -1.12
CA LEU A 73 -3.98 -2.05 -2.16
C LEU A 73 -4.13 -2.66 -3.54
N HIS A 74 -4.87 -1.95 -4.37
CA HIS A 74 -5.35 -2.44 -5.65
C HIS A 74 -5.29 -1.32 -6.67
N SER A 75 -4.89 -1.64 -7.89
CA SER A 75 -5.15 -0.75 -9.04
C SER A 75 -6.66 -0.48 -9.19
N ALA A 76 -7.04 0.65 -9.78
CA ALA A 76 -8.46 1.04 -9.93
C ALA A 76 -9.34 -0.02 -10.63
N VAL A 77 -8.74 -0.80 -11.55
CA VAL A 77 -9.40 -1.89 -12.30
C VAL A 77 -9.18 -3.28 -11.65
N GLY A 78 -8.45 -3.36 -10.55
CA GLY A 78 -8.21 -4.58 -9.80
C GLY A 78 -7.24 -5.58 -10.44
N ALA A 79 -6.53 -5.20 -11.51
CA ALA A 79 -5.59 -6.06 -12.24
C ALA A 79 -4.30 -6.36 -11.46
N ARG A 80 -3.84 -5.39 -10.67
CA ARG A 80 -2.72 -5.53 -9.73
C ARG A 80 -3.20 -5.31 -8.31
N GLN A 81 -2.70 -6.15 -7.41
CA GLN A 81 -3.12 -6.20 -6.01
C GLN A 81 -1.94 -6.62 -5.13
N VAL A 82 -1.77 -5.94 -4.01
CA VAL A 82 -0.77 -6.28 -2.99
C VAL A 82 -1.48 -6.27 -1.64
N THR A 83 -1.34 -7.36 -0.89
CA THR A 83 -1.75 -7.42 0.52
C THR A 83 -0.53 -7.81 1.34
N VAL A 84 -0.20 -6.97 2.32
CA VAL A 84 0.81 -7.29 3.33
C VAL A 84 0.11 -7.42 4.67
N ALA A 85 0.42 -8.48 5.41
CA ALA A 85 0.00 -8.65 6.79
C ALA A 85 1.26 -8.93 7.63
N ALA A 86 1.46 -8.13 8.68
CA ALA A 86 2.57 -8.27 9.60
C ALA A 86 2.06 -8.50 11.02
N ASN A 87 2.77 -9.33 11.78
CA ASN A 87 2.56 -9.59 13.20
C ASN A 87 3.47 -8.71 14.07
N MET A 88 3.81 -7.52 13.56
CA MET A 88 4.62 -6.53 14.25
C MET A 88 4.13 -5.14 13.87
N SER A 89 3.68 -4.39 14.86
CA SER A 89 3.30 -2.97 14.76
C SER A 89 3.70 -2.27 16.06
N PHE A 90 3.92 -0.95 16.00
CA PHE A 90 4.38 -0.17 17.17
C PHE A 90 5.66 -0.70 17.83
N TYR A 91 6.55 -1.34 17.06
CA TYR A 91 7.79 -1.92 17.58
C TYR A 91 8.89 -0.86 17.78
N ASN A 92 8.83 0.24 17.02
CA ASN A 92 9.79 1.33 17.11
C ASN A 92 9.21 2.51 17.91
N PRO A 93 10.08 3.33 18.55
CA PRO A 93 9.64 4.57 19.17
C PRO A 93 9.27 5.62 18.10
N PRO A 94 8.32 6.52 18.38
CA PRO A 94 7.94 7.58 17.47
C PRO A 94 9.16 8.43 17.04
N GLY A 95 9.31 8.66 15.73
CA GLY A 95 10.38 9.47 15.16
C GLY A 95 11.70 8.73 14.91
N ALA A 96 11.82 7.46 15.31
CA ALA A 96 12.93 6.62 14.88
C ALA A 96 12.71 6.08 13.45
N PRO A 97 13.79 5.68 12.75
CA PRO A 97 13.67 4.99 11.47
C PRO A 97 12.74 3.77 11.56
N ASP A 98 11.93 3.56 10.53
CA ASP A 98 11.03 2.40 10.40
C ASP A 98 11.35 1.60 9.14
N PRO A 99 12.41 0.76 9.17
CA PRO A 99 12.80 -0.04 8.01
C PRO A 99 11.72 -1.03 7.55
N ILE A 100 10.81 -1.43 8.44
CA ILE A 100 9.68 -2.31 8.08
C ILE A 100 8.66 -1.53 7.25
N ALA A 101 8.28 -0.32 7.68
CA ALA A 101 7.39 0.54 6.89
C ALA A 101 8.00 0.87 5.52
N ASP A 102 9.30 1.19 5.47
CA ASP A 102 10.01 1.47 4.21
C ASP A 102 9.99 0.25 3.27
N ALA A 103 10.26 -0.95 3.80
CA ALA A 103 10.20 -2.18 3.02
C ALA A 103 8.78 -2.50 2.52
N ILE A 104 7.75 -2.23 3.34
CA ILE A 104 6.35 -2.40 2.94
C ILE A 104 5.98 -1.44 1.80
N ASP A 105 6.39 -0.17 1.87
CA ASP A 105 6.10 0.78 0.79
C ASP A 105 6.81 0.36 -0.51
N ALA A 106 8.06 -0.10 -0.42
CA ALA A 106 8.79 -0.64 -1.59
C ALA A 106 8.08 -1.83 -2.24
N VAL A 107 7.60 -2.80 -1.45
CA VAL A 107 6.84 -3.96 -1.96
C VAL A 107 5.53 -3.51 -2.62
N VAL A 108 4.84 -2.53 -2.03
CA VAL A 108 3.60 -1.98 -2.60
C VAL A 108 3.87 -1.27 -3.93
N GLN A 109 4.92 -0.46 -4.00
CA GLN A 109 5.32 0.27 -5.21
C GLN A 109 5.63 -0.71 -6.34
N GLU A 110 6.49 -1.69 -6.08
CA GLU A 110 6.91 -2.66 -7.09
C GLU A 110 5.75 -3.57 -7.52
N GLY A 111 4.95 -4.07 -6.57
CA GLY A 111 3.86 -4.98 -6.87
C GLY A 111 2.70 -4.33 -7.64
N LEU A 112 2.48 -3.02 -7.46
CA LEU A 112 1.41 -2.28 -8.15
C LEU A 112 1.90 -1.53 -9.41
N CYS A 113 3.17 -1.13 -9.46
CA CYS A 113 3.77 -0.37 -10.55
C CYS A 113 5.10 -0.99 -11.06
N PRO A 114 5.12 -2.27 -11.51
CA PRO A 114 6.36 -2.89 -11.98
C PRO A 114 6.84 -2.22 -13.28
N GLY A 115 8.13 -1.82 -13.29
CA GLY A 115 8.80 -1.35 -14.51
C GLY A 115 8.94 0.16 -14.70
N ARG A 116 8.83 0.98 -13.63
CA ARG A 116 9.42 2.33 -13.69
C ARG A 116 10.81 2.28 -13.07
N PRO A 117 11.89 2.64 -13.80
CA PRO A 117 13.19 2.78 -13.20
C PRO A 117 13.09 3.81 -12.07
N ASP A 118 13.58 3.39 -10.94
CA ASP A 118 13.69 4.21 -9.76
C ASP A 118 14.44 5.51 -10.08
N ARG A 119 13.80 6.68 -9.87
CA ARG A 119 14.53 7.96 -9.90
C ARG A 119 15.47 8.12 -8.70
N SER A 120 15.44 7.22 -7.73
CA SER A 120 16.47 7.04 -6.70
C SER A 120 17.51 5.97 -7.04
N THR A 121 17.84 5.77 -8.33
CA THR A 121 19.13 5.14 -8.70
C THR A 121 20.31 6.07 -8.35
N GLY A 122 20.43 6.42 -7.08
CA GLY A 122 21.65 6.79 -6.40
C GLY A 122 22.09 5.60 -5.56
N ARG A 123 22.85 4.69 -6.19
CA ARG A 123 23.74 3.69 -5.55
C ARG A 123 23.27 3.08 -4.22
N HIS A 124 22.61 1.94 -4.29
CA HIS A 124 22.81 0.89 -3.28
C HIS A 124 23.96 -0.01 -3.73
N SER A 125 25.19 0.51 -3.70
CA SER A 125 26.40 -0.29 -3.86
C SER A 125 26.91 -0.70 -2.48
N TRP A 126 26.38 -1.79 -1.90
CA TRP A 126 26.91 -2.35 -0.65
C TRP A 126 27.23 -3.83 -0.71
N VAL A 127 27.19 -4.47 -1.89
CA VAL A 127 27.42 -5.92 -2.01
C VAL A 127 28.80 -6.28 -2.60
N THR A 128 29.67 -5.31 -2.92
CA THR A 128 30.97 -5.62 -3.55
C THR A 128 32.14 -4.75 -3.05
N ALA A 129 32.38 -4.72 -1.74
CA ALA A 129 33.68 -4.36 -1.20
C ALA A 129 34.30 -5.59 -0.51
N PRO A 130 35.45 -6.13 -0.95
CA PRO A 130 36.11 -7.22 -0.26
C PRO A 130 36.80 -6.67 0.99
N GLY A 131 36.48 -7.21 2.17
CA GLY A 131 37.25 -6.94 3.39
C GLY A 131 36.49 -6.67 4.68
N PHE A 132 35.39 -7.37 4.98
CA PHE A 132 34.81 -7.32 6.32
C PHE A 132 34.75 -8.72 6.95
N THR A 133 35.80 -9.06 7.69
CA THR A 133 35.82 -10.16 8.66
C THR A 133 35.11 -9.67 9.93
N LEU A 134 34.06 -10.36 10.34
CA LEU A 134 33.36 -10.10 11.61
C LEU A 134 34.17 -10.68 12.79
N PRO A 135 34.21 -10.02 13.96
CA PRO A 135 34.52 -10.68 15.23
C PRO A 135 33.36 -11.59 15.67
#